data_AF-A0A960G5K1-F1
#
_entry.id   AF-A0A960G5K1-F1
#
_cell.length_a   1.000
_cell.length_b   1.000
_cell.length_c   1.000
_cell.angle_alpha   90.00
_cell.angle_beta   90.00
_cell.angle_gamma   90.00
#
_symmetry.space_group_name_H-M   'P 1'
#
loop_
_entity.id
_entity.type
_entity.pdbx_description
1 polymer ?
#
loop_
_entity_poly.entity_id
_entity_poly.type
_entity_poly.pdbx_seq_one_letter_code
_entity_poly.pdbx_strand_id
1 'polypeptide(L)'
;MNPYGTRMREHYAKHRATELAAIADPESFFEGLGLQIEAEIDTLADQIAGPSDPSEGYLERVGRLSEARISAESEVLRLHMTPGLASPPSL
;
A
#
# COMPACT_ATOMS: atom_id res chain seq x y z
N MET A 1 14.51 -2.60 0.75
CA MET A 1 13.19 -2.06 0.34
C MET A 1 12.21 -3.14 -0.12
N ASN A 2 10.94 -3.07 0.29
CA ASN A 2 9.87 -4.00 -0.14
C ASN A 2 9.32 -3.63 -1.55
N PRO A 3 8.43 -4.45 -2.15
CA PRO A 3 7.88 -4.17 -3.49
C PRO A 3 7.13 -2.84 -3.58
N TYR A 4 6.41 -2.43 -2.54
CA TYR A 4 5.62 -1.20 -2.53
C TYR A 4 6.51 0.06 -2.53
N GLY A 5 7.58 0.07 -1.73
CA GLY A 5 8.58 1.13 -1.75
C GLY A 5 9.27 1.26 -3.12
N THR A 6 9.60 0.11 -3.73
CA THR A 6 10.20 0.07 -5.07
C THR A 6 9.26 0.70 -6.10
N ARG A 7 7.98 0.32 -6.07
CA ARG A 7 6.95 0.83 -6.97
C ARG A 7 6.70 2.33 -6.78
N MET A 8 6.71 2.83 -5.54
CA MET A 8 6.60 4.27 -5.27
C MET A 8 7.81 5.04 -5.78
N ARG A 9 9.03 4.53 -5.57
CA ARG A 9 10.25 5.16 -6.08
C ARG A 9 10.22 5.29 -7.61
N GLU A 10 9.81 4.23 -8.30
CA GLU A 10 9.65 4.24 -9.77
C GLU A 10 8.58 5.25 -10.22
N HIS A 11 7.45 5.31 -9.52
CA HIS A 11 6.41 6.29 -9.79
C HIS A 11 6.94 7.73 -9.63
N TYR A 12 7.66 8.02 -8.55
CA TYR A 12 8.27 9.32 -8.30
C TYR A 12 9.30 9.67 -9.36
N ALA A 13 10.18 8.74 -9.74
CA ALA A 13 11.16 8.95 -10.80
C ALA A 13 10.49 9.30 -12.15
N LYS A 14 9.33 8.68 -12.44
CA LYS A 14 8.61 8.88 -13.71
C LYS A 14 7.74 10.14 -13.73
N HIS A 15 7.10 10.47 -12.60
CA HIS A 15 6.03 11.48 -12.57
C HIS A 15 6.32 12.67 -11.65
N ARG A 16 7.27 12.54 -10.72
CA ARG A 16 7.53 13.51 -9.65
C ARG A 16 9.03 13.72 -9.41
N ALA A 17 9.80 13.85 -10.49
CA ALA A 17 11.26 13.93 -10.43
C ALA A 17 11.78 15.07 -9.53
N THR A 18 11.07 16.21 -9.49
CA THR A 18 11.41 17.33 -8.60
C THR A 18 11.21 16.98 -7.12
N GLU A 19 10.13 16.30 -6.76
CA GLU A 19 9.90 15.82 -5.38
C GLU A 19 10.96 14.79 -4.99
N LEU A 20 11.26 13.84 -5.88
CA LEU A 20 12.31 12.83 -5.66
C LEU A 20 13.68 13.47 -5.38
N ALA A 21 14.05 14.49 -6.17
CA ALA A 21 15.34 15.19 -6.01
C ALA A 21 15.43 16.00 -4.70
N ALA A 22 14.30 16.33 -4.08
CA ALA A 22 14.27 17.06 -2.82
C ALA A 22 14.38 16.14 -1.58
N ILE A 23 14.24 14.82 -1.75
CA ILE A 23 14.38 13.85 -0.65
C ILE A 23 15.87 13.65 -0.35
N ALA A 24 16.28 13.92 0.89
CA ALA A 24 17.68 13.86 1.30
C ALA A 24 18.26 12.44 1.31
N ASP A 25 17.47 11.47 1.77
CA ASP A 25 17.79 10.04 1.72
C ASP A 25 16.64 9.26 1.07
N PRO A 26 16.66 9.14 -0.27
CA PRO A 26 15.61 8.44 -1.00
C PRO A 26 15.49 6.96 -0.61
N GLU A 27 16.60 6.31 -0.25
CA GLU A 27 16.57 4.88 0.09
C GLU A 27 15.76 4.67 1.38
N SER A 28 16.16 5.32 2.47
CA SER A 28 15.44 5.22 3.75
C SER A 28 13.98 5.69 3.62
N PHE A 29 13.72 6.75 2.84
CA PHE A 29 12.37 7.25 2.62
C PHE A 29 11.46 6.19 1.97
N PHE A 30 11.89 5.58 0.87
CA PHE A 30 11.05 4.59 0.17
C PHE A 30 11.00 3.24 0.89
N GLU A 31 12.00 2.91 1.71
CA GLU A 31 11.90 1.78 2.64
C GLU A 31 10.79 1.99 3.67
N GLY A 32 10.77 3.15 4.34
CA GLY A 32 9.73 3.50 5.31
C GLY A 32 8.35 3.59 4.65
N LEU A 33 8.24 4.27 3.51
CA LEU A 33 6.98 4.39 2.77
C LEU A 33 6.45 3.03 2.32
N GLY A 34 7.34 2.14 1.88
CA GLY A 34 6.96 0.78 1.49
C GLY A 34 6.34 -0.01 2.64
N LEU A 35 6.94 0.06 3.83
CA LEU A 35 6.42 -0.61 5.03
C LEU A 35 5.09 0.00 5.50
N GLN A 36 4.96 1.32 5.41
CA GLN A 36 3.71 2.01 5.73
C GLN A 36 2.57 1.56 4.80
N ILE A 37 2.81 1.53 3.50
CA ILE A 37 1.82 1.07 2.50
C ILE A 37 1.42 -0.38 2.78
N GLU A 38 2.38 -1.25 3.08
CA GLU A 38 2.08 -2.66 3.43
C GLU A 38 1.15 -2.76 4.64
N ALA A 39 1.41 -2.00 5.71
CA ALA A 39 0.58 -1.98 6.90
C ALA A 39 -0.82 -1.38 6.65
N GLU A 40 -0.92 -0.35 5.81
CA GLU A 40 -2.21 0.23 5.38
C GLU A 40 -3.04 -0.78 4.57
N ILE A 41 -2.39 -1.55 3.70
CA ILE A 41 -3.04 -2.61 2.91
C ILE A 41 -3.57 -3.71 3.83
N ASP A 42 -2.76 -4.20 4.78
CA ASP A 42 -3.20 -5.23 5.72
C ASP A 42 -4.40 -4.74 6.55
N THR A 43 -4.32 -3.51 7.06
CA THR A 43 -5.40 -2.89 7.85
C THR A 43 -6.69 -2.76 7.04
N LEU A 44 -6.61 -2.28 5.80
CA LEU A 44 -7.79 -2.13 4.94
C LEU A 44 -8.31 -3.48 4.46
N ALA A 45 -7.45 -4.47 4.20
CA ALA A 45 -7.85 -5.81 3.82
C ALA A 45 -8.67 -6.48 4.94
N ASP A 46 -8.25 -6.35 6.19
CA ASP A 46 -9.01 -6.85 7.35
C ASP A 46 -10.39 -6.17 7.46
N GLN A 47 -10.45 -4.86 7.21
CA GLN A 47 -11.71 -4.11 7.20
C GLN A 47 -12.65 -4.56 6.07
N ILE A 48 -12.13 -4.76 4.86
CA ILE A 48 -12.91 -5.20 3.69
C ILE A 48 -13.37 -6.65 3.87
N ALA A 49 -12.48 -7.54 4.35
CA ALA A 49 -12.80 -8.93 4.59
C ALA A 49 -13.92 -9.08 5.62
N GLY A 50 -13.91 -8.23 6.64
CA GLY A 50 -14.86 -8.32 7.75
C GLY A 50 -14.64 -9.56 8.61
N PRO A 51 -15.51 -9.78 9.62
CA PRO A 51 -15.37 -10.89 10.56
C PRO A 51 -15.47 -12.24 9.86
N SER A 52 -14.76 -13.24 10.39
CA SER A 52 -14.90 -14.62 9.93
C SER A 52 -16.30 -15.17 10.26
N ASP A 53 -16.93 -15.84 9.29
CA ASP A 53 -18.15 -16.60 9.52
C ASP A 53 -17.79 -18.06 9.91
N PRO A 54 -18.30 -18.60 11.02
CA PRO A 54 -18.01 -19.97 11.45
C PRO A 54 -18.59 -21.05 10.53
N SER A 55 -19.55 -20.71 9.66
CA SER A 55 -20.11 -21.59 8.63
C SER A 55 -19.34 -21.56 7.30
N GLU A 56 -18.41 -20.61 7.14
CA GLU A 56 -17.58 -20.43 5.94
C GLU A 56 -16.63 -21.62 5.73
N GLY A 57 -16.66 -22.20 4.53
CA GLY A 57 -15.71 -23.23 4.13
C GLY A 57 -14.31 -22.67 3.91
N TYR A 58 -13.27 -23.51 3.96
CA TYR A 58 -11.88 -23.09 3.78
C TYR A 58 -11.65 -22.30 2.47
N LEU A 59 -12.17 -22.79 1.35
CA LEU A 59 -11.98 -22.13 0.05
C LEU A 59 -12.72 -20.80 -0.05
N GLU A 60 -13.91 -20.71 0.54
CA GLU A 60 -14.67 -19.47 0.61
C GLU A 60 -13.90 -18.42 1.41
N ARG A 61 -13.33 -18.82 2.56
CA ARG A 61 -12.45 -17.97 3.37
C ARG A 61 -11.25 -17.46 2.59
N VAL A 62 -10.51 -18.36 1.94
CA VAL A 62 -9.33 -17.97 1.15
C VAL A 62 -9.72 -17.03 0.02
N GLY A 63 -10.84 -17.27 -0.65
CA GLY A 63 -11.39 -16.39 -1.68
C GLY A 63 -11.66 -14.99 -1.14
N ARG A 64 -12.46 -14.88 -0.07
CA ARG A 64 -12.79 -13.60 0.56
C ARG A 64 -11.56 -12.82 1.00
N LEU A 65 -10.62 -13.48 1.69
CA LEU A 65 -9.38 -12.82 2.16
C LEU A 65 -8.50 -12.35 0.99
N SER A 66 -8.41 -13.15 -0.08
CA SER A 66 -7.65 -12.79 -1.28
C SER A 66 -8.26 -11.60 -2.01
N GLU A 67 -9.58 -11.59 -2.19
CA GLU A 67 -10.31 -10.48 -2.81
C GLU A 67 -10.19 -9.18 -1.99
N ALA A 68 -10.28 -9.30 -0.67
CA ALA A 68 -10.09 -8.17 0.25
C ALA A 68 -8.68 -7.58 0.13
N ARG A 69 -7.65 -8.43 0.08
CA ARG A 69 -6.25 -8.01 -0.09
C ARG A 69 -6.02 -7.32 -1.43
N ILE A 70 -6.53 -7.87 -2.54
CA ILE A 70 -6.43 -7.27 -3.88
C ILE A 70 -7.11 -5.89 -3.91
N SER A 71 -8.29 -5.79 -3.32
CA SER A 71 -9.06 -4.55 -3.26
C SER A 71 -8.33 -3.49 -2.42
N ALA A 72 -7.81 -3.87 -1.26
CA ALA A 72 -7.03 -3.00 -0.39
C ALA A 72 -5.75 -2.49 -1.07
N GLU A 73 -4.99 -3.38 -1.71
CA GLU A 73 -3.77 -3.01 -2.43
C GLU A 73 -4.05 -2.01 -3.56
N SER A 74 -5.09 -2.25 -4.35
CA SER A 74 -5.51 -1.33 -5.41
C SER A 74 -5.83 0.08 -4.85
N GLU A 75 -6.60 0.14 -3.78
CA GLU A 75 -7.05 1.41 -3.20
C GLU A 75 -5.91 2.18 -2.55
N VAL A 76 -5.09 1.53 -1.71
CA VAL A 76 -3.95 2.18 -1.03
C VAL A 76 -2.94 2.69 -2.06
N LEU A 77 -2.58 1.87 -3.05
CA LEU A 77 -1.64 2.31 -4.09
C LEU A 77 -2.20 3.49 -4.90
N ARG A 78 -3.50 3.48 -5.22
CA ARG A 78 -4.16 4.59 -5.92
C ARG A 78 -4.09 5.88 -5.11
N LEU A 79 -4.30 5.82 -3.80
CA LEU A 79 -4.21 6.98 -2.90
C LEU A 79 -2.80 7.55 -2.88
N HIS A 80 -1.77 6.72 -2.71
CA HIS A 80 -0.36 7.17 -2.68
C HIS A 80 0.16 7.69 -4.02
N MET A 81 -0.31 7.13 -5.14
CA MET A 81 0.06 7.61 -6.47
C MET A 81 -0.65 8.91 -6.88
N THR A 82 -1.79 9.24 -6.26
CA THR A 82 -2.56 10.44 -6.58
C THR A 82 -2.17 11.59 -5.64
N PRO A 83 -1.66 12.73 -6.17
CA PRO A 83 -1.30 13.87 -5.33
C PRO A 83 -2.50 14.38 -4.51
N GLY A 84 -2.27 14.69 -3.22
CA GLY A 84 -3.26 15.32 -2.34
C GLY A 84 -4.27 14.37 -1.68
N LEU A 85 -4.22 13.06 -1.93
CA LEU A 85 -5.08 12.06 -1.29
C LEU A 85 -4.37 11.14 -0.29
N ALA A 86 -3.04 11.10 -0.32
CA ALA A 86 -2.23 10.32 0.64
C ALA A 86 -1.54 11.22 1.65
N SER A 87 -1.48 10.76 2.91
CA SER A 87 -0.61 11.35 3.91
C SER A 87 0.84 10.97 3.60
N PRO A 88 1.77 11.95 3.53
CA PRO A 88 3.17 11.61 3.39
C PRO A 88 3.64 10.81 4.63
N PRO A 89 4.60 9.90 4.46
CA PRO A 89 5.23 9.24 5.60
C PRO A 89 5.86 10.31 6.49
N SER A 90 5.73 10.15 7.81
CA SER A 90 6.33 11.08 8.77
C SER A 90 7.85 11.05 8.58
N LEU A 91 8.44 12.22 8.27
CA LEU A 91 9.88 12.42 8.11
C LEU A 91 10.63 12.35 9.44
#